data_AF-C6SB10-F1
#
_entry.id   AF-C6SB10-F1
#
_cell.length_a   1.000
_cell.length_b   1.000
_cell.length_c   1.000
_cell.angle_alpha   90.00
_cell.angle_beta   90.00
_cell.angle_gamma   90.00
#
_symmetry.space_group_name_H-M   'P 1'
#
loop_
_entity.id
_entity.type
_entity.pdbx_description
1 polymer ?
#
loop_
_entity_poly.entity_id
_entity_poly.type
_entity_poly.pdbx_seq_one_letter_code
_entity_poly.pdbx_strand_id
1 'polypeptide(L)' 'MNTILAFDIETVPDVQGIRTLYHLPSDLPDDEVVLFAQQKRRAQTGGDFMQHHLHQVVAVSCCMRW' A
#
# COMPACT_ATOMS: atom_id res chain seq x y z
N MET A 1 -16.26 -23.79 -22.84
CA MET A 1 -16.01 -22.79 -21.77
C MET A 1 -14.51 -22.54 -21.73
N ASN A 2 -14.06 -21.30 -21.55
CA ASN A 2 -12.64 -20.97 -21.51
C ASN A 2 -12.16 -21.03 -20.04
N THR A 3 -11.01 -21.65 -19.80
CA THR A 3 -10.40 -21.69 -18.46
C THR A 3 -9.94 -20.29 -18.07
N ILE A 4 -10.33 -19.83 -16.87
CA ILE A 4 -9.93 -18.53 -16.33
C ILE A 4 -9.14 -18.77 -15.04
N LEU A 5 -7.98 -18.13 -14.93
CA LEU A 5 -7.22 -18.01 -13.68
C LEU A 5 -7.20 -16.52 -13.28
N ALA A 6 -7.91 -16.18 -12.22
CA ALA A 6 -7.94 -14.83 -11.66
C ALA A 6 -6.96 -14.73 -10.49
N PHE A 7 -6.28 -13.60 -10.36
CA PHE A 7 -5.37 -13.29 -9.27
C PHE A 7 -5.93 -12.12 -8.46
N ASP A 8 -5.69 -12.18 -7.16
CA ASP A 8 -6.00 -11.10 -6.23
C ASP A 8 -4.81 -10.87 -5.29
N ILE A 9 -4.65 -9.64 -4.80
CA ILE A 9 -3.52 -9.25 -3.96
C ILE A 9 -4.00 -8.53 -2.69
N GLU A 10 -3.33 -8.83 -1.58
CA GLU A 10 -3.51 -8.09 -0.33
C GLU A 10 -2.26 -7.25 -0.07
N THR A 11 -2.47 -5.99 0.34
CA THR A 11 -1.39 -5.03 0.54
C THR A 11 -1.41 -4.41 1.93
N VAL A 12 -0.23 -3.95 2.34
CA VAL A 12 -0.03 -3.09 3.53
C VAL A 12 0.71 -1.82 3.10
N PRO A 13 0.73 -0.76 3.93
CA PRO A 13 1.57 0.40 3.67
C PRO A 13 3.06 0.03 3.55
N ASP A 14 3.72 0.52 2.50
CA ASP A 14 5.17 0.42 2.36
C ASP A 14 5.86 1.51 3.20
N VAL A 15 6.16 1.17 4.46
CA VAL A 15 6.78 2.10 5.41
C VAL A 15 8.14 2.60 4.92
N GLN A 16 8.96 1.72 4.32
CA GLN A 16 10.27 2.13 3.83
C GLN A 16 10.16 3.03 2.61
N GLY A 17 9.25 2.73 1.68
CA GLY A 17 8.95 3.58 0.54
C GLY A 17 8.47 4.96 0.97
N ILE A 18 7.55 5.03 1.94
CA ILE A 18 7.09 6.30 2.53
C ILE A 18 8.26 7.08 3.15
N ARG A 19 9.06 6.41 3.99
CA ARG A 19 10.20 7.03 4.68
C ARG A 19 11.20 7.62 3.67
N THR A 20 11.50 6.87 2.62
CA THR A 20 12.40 7.28 1.53
C THR A 20 11.83 8.46 0.76
N LEU A 21 10.57 8.37 0.32
CA LEU A 21 9.92 9.39 -0.51
C LEU A 21 9.83 10.75 0.19
N TYR A 22 9.58 10.73 1.49
CA TYR A 22 9.37 11.94 2.28
C TYR A 22 10.53 12.32 3.19
N HIS A 23 11.67 11.64 3.05
CA HIS A 23 12.90 11.92 3.81
C HIS A 23 12.65 11.93 5.33
N LEU A 24 11.84 10.99 5.82
CA LEU A 24 11.48 10.93 7.24
C LEU A 24 12.64 10.35 8.08
N PRO A 25 12.86 10.83 9.32
CA PRO A 25 13.96 10.38 10.19
C PRO A 25 13.92 8.87 10.41
N SER A 26 15.05 8.16 10.46
CA SER A 26 15.07 6.68 10.60
C SER A 26 14.53 6.16 11.93
N ASP A 27 14.55 7.00 12.97
CA ASP A 27 14.08 6.72 14.32
C ASP A 27 12.59 7.02 14.53
N LEU A 28 11.92 7.64 13.55
CA LEU A 28 10.47 7.84 13.60
C LEU A 28 9.75 6.48 13.57
N PRO A 29 8.84 6.17 14.52
CA PRO A 29 8.10 4.91 14.54
C PRO A 29 7.34 4.63 13.24
N ASP A 30 7.25 3.36 12.85
CA ASP A 30 6.66 2.95 11.57
C ASP A 30 5.17 3.29 11.46
N ASP A 31 4.43 3.22 12.57
CA ASP A 31 3.03 3.64 12.64
C ASP A 31 2.86 5.15 12.44
N GLU A 32 3.77 5.97 12.99
CA GLU A 32 3.80 7.41 12.73
C GLU A 32 4.15 7.74 11.29
N VAL A 33 5.06 6.98 10.65
CA VAL A 33 5.37 7.11 9.21
C VAL A 33 4.13 6.88 8.36
N VAL A 34 3.36 5.82 8.66
CA VAL A 34 2.11 5.52 7.94
C VAL A 34 1.06 6.59 8.20
N LEU A 35 0.89 7.02 9.45
CA LEU A 35 -0.06 8.06 9.82
C LEU A 35 0.24 9.37 9.09
N PHE A 36 1.51 9.77 9.01
CA PHE A 36 1.95 10.92 8.22
C PHE A 36 1.51 10.81 6.76
N ALA A 37 1.74 9.67 6.11
CA ALA A 37 1.37 9.46 4.71
C ALA A 37 -0.15 9.52 4.49
N GLN A 38 -0.94 8.94 5.40
CA GLN A 38 -2.40 8.98 5.35
C GLN A 38 -2.93 10.41 5.50
N GLN A 39 -2.44 11.16 6.49
CA GLN A 39 -2.83 12.56 6.70
C GLN A 39 -2.48 13.43 5.49
N LYS A 40 -1.28 13.25 4.94
CA LYS A 40 -0.86 13.93 3.71
C LYS A 40 -1.78 13.61 2.54
N ARG A 41 -2.17 12.34 2.37
CA ARG A 41 -3.08 11.90 1.32
C ARG A 41 -4.48 12.49 1.46
N ARG A 42 -5.02 12.54 2.68
CA ARG A 42 -6.30 13.20 3.00
C ARG A 42 -6.27 14.68 2.64
N ALA A 43 -5.21 15.38 3.04
CA ALA A 43 -5.07 16.81 2.74
C ALA A 43 -5.01 17.09 1.23
N GLN A 44 -4.40 16.19 0.46
CA GLN A 44 -4.25 16.33 -1.00
C GLN A 44 -5.50 15.94 -1.79
N THR A 45 -6.26 14.93 -1.33
CA THR A 45 -7.30 14.29 -2.15
C THR A 45 -8.65 14.14 -1.48
N GLY A 46 -8.75 14.42 -0.18
CA GLY A 46 -9.95 14.18 0.63
C GLY A 46 -10.18 12.72 1.02
N GLY A 47 -9.31 11.78 0.60
CA GLY A 47 -9.44 10.35 0.89
C GLY A 47 -8.19 9.71 1.47
N ASP A 48 -8.34 8.48 1.96
CA ASP A 48 -7.29 7.69 2.61
C ASP A 48 -6.54 6.74 1.69
N PHE A 49 -7.06 6.52 0.49
CA PHE A 49 -6.49 5.56 -0.43
C PHE A 49 -5.11 6.02 -0.92
N MET A 50 -4.06 5.36 -0.44
CA MET A 50 -2.67 5.69 -0.77
C MET A 50 -2.35 5.41 -2.24
N GLN A 51 -1.33 6.09 -2.76
CA GLN A 51 -0.81 5.84 -4.10
C GLN A 51 -0.24 4.43 -4.19
N HIS A 52 -0.45 3.73 -5.31
CA HIS A 52 -0.14 2.30 -5.45
C HIS A 52 1.34 1.97 -5.20
N HIS A 53 2.27 2.89 -5.51
CA HIS A 53 3.70 2.66 -5.26
C HIS A 53 4.07 2.69 -3.77
N LEU A 54 3.14 3.06 -2.88
CA LEU A 54 3.29 3.01 -1.41
C LEU A 54 2.58 1.79 -0.81
N HIS A 55 2.23 0.80 -1.64
CA HIS A 55 1.62 -0.45 -1.22
C HIS A 55 2.66 -1.55 -1.33
N GLN A 56 2.84 -2.31 -0.26
CA GLN A 56 3.64 -3.53 -0.24
C GLN A 56 2.70 -4.73 -0.34
N VAL A 57 2.88 -5.57 -1.35
CA VAL A 57 2.12 -6.83 -1.51
C VAL A 57 2.57 -7.82 -0.45
N VAL A 58 1.63 -8.35 0.34
CA VAL A 58 1.89 -9.34 1.40
C VAL A 58 1.24 -10.69 1.13
N ALA A 59 0.24 -10.74 0.25
CA ALA A 59 -0.33 -11.98 -0.24
C ALA A 59 -0.72 -11.86 -1.71
N VAL A 60 -0.61 -12.99 -2.41
CA VAL A 60 -1.15 -13.18 -3.76
C VAL A 60 -1.99 -14.46 -3.71
N SER A 61 -3.28 -14.33 -4.02
CA SER A 61 -4.20 -15.46 -4.10
C SER A 61 -4.64 -15.70 -5.55
N CYS A 62 -5.19 -16.87 -5.83
CA CYS A 62 -5.76 -17.15 -7.14
C CYS A 62 -7.03 -18.00 -7.08
N CYS A 63 -7.90 -17.83 -8.08
CA CYS A 63 -9.11 -18.61 -8.27
C CYS A 63 -9.19 -19.10 -9.71
N MET A 64 -9.42 -20.40 -9.90
CA MET A 64 -9.56 -21.02 -11.21
C MET A 64 -11.02 -21.38 -11.49
N ARG A 65 -11.52 -20.95 -12.65
CA ARG A 65 -12.80 -21.42 -13.21
C ARG A 65 -12.49 -22.32 -14.40
N TRP A 66 -12.68 -23.62 -14.21
CA TRP A 66 -12.55 -24.65 -15.25
C TRP A 66 -13.91 -25.03 -15.83
#